data_AF-A0A9N7UBD6-F1
#
_entry.id   AF-A0A9N7UBD6-F1
#
_cell.length_a   1.000
_cell.length_b   1.000
_cell.length_c   1.000
_cell.angle_alpha   90.00
_cell.angle_beta   90.00
_cell.angle_gamma   90.00
#
_symmetry.space_group_name_H-M   'P 1'
#
loop_
_entity.id
_entity.type
_entity.pdbx_description
1 polymer ?
#
loop_
_entity_poly.entity_id
_entity_poly.type
_entity_poly.pdbx_seq_one_letter_code
_entity_poly.pdbx_strand_id
1 'polypeptide(L)'
;MPPPFVLPESSVLRSARKSWKPASCSAESGTDPHSHVSVKHSTEDEEKSLFLLSSSWSSSSLLHSERTLERNIPGSAVQSPRWRRRTRAPALFTSPPPLHRLNKGLPPDGDVEEMKRVWQNAKDYSPKPMTVMAALFHCPEEVEKMDLRLKVSREEKNLALFLVKHRRELCKSKDEPQSLKPFTDFIFDSRELDAQIKVCELLTYQGEEKLLAELRRWSIPRFPVSGHDLRRMGITSGKEIGATLQNLRDIWKKSRYQMDKEELLSHVQT
;
A
#
# COMPACT_ATOMS: atom_id res chain seq x y z
N MET A 1 -37.49 32.78 37.08
CA MET A 1 -37.56 31.68 36.09
C MET A 1 -37.89 32.29 34.73
N PRO A 2 -36.97 32.24 33.74
CA PRO A 2 -37.27 32.59 32.37
C PRO A 2 -37.85 31.37 31.60
N PRO A 3 -38.62 31.57 30.52
CA PRO A 3 -39.21 30.49 29.73
C PRO A 3 -38.17 29.80 28.81
N PRO A 4 -38.42 28.55 28.37
CA PRO A 4 -37.45 27.77 27.63
C PRO A 4 -37.31 28.23 26.17
N PHE A 5 -36.05 28.28 25.73
CA PHE A 5 -35.62 28.55 24.36
C PHE A 5 -35.97 27.36 23.46
N VAL A 6 -36.72 27.60 22.39
CA VAL A 6 -37.06 26.62 21.35
C VAL A 6 -36.06 26.77 20.20
N LEU A 7 -35.34 25.70 19.87
CA LEU A 7 -34.47 25.62 18.68
C LEU A 7 -35.26 25.06 17.48
N PRO A 8 -35.03 25.56 16.25
CA PRO A 8 -35.72 25.07 15.06
C PRO A 8 -35.06 23.83 14.46
N GLU A 9 -35.90 23.13 13.70
CA GLU A 9 -35.77 21.79 13.14
C GLU A 9 -34.50 21.54 12.30
N SER A 10 -33.92 20.36 12.52
CA SER A 10 -32.83 19.79 11.72
C SER A 10 -33.32 19.41 10.32
N SER A 11 -32.71 20.01 9.30
CA SER A 11 -32.93 19.69 7.90
C SER A 11 -32.50 18.27 7.56
N VAL A 12 -33.42 17.55 6.93
CA VAL A 12 -33.26 16.23 6.31
C VAL A 12 -32.40 16.38 5.06
N LEU A 13 -31.19 15.81 5.03
CA LEU A 13 -30.45 15.53 3.79
C LEU A 13 -30.38 14.02 3.57
N ARG A 14 -31.41 13.48 2.90
CA ARG A 14 -31.41 12.12 2.37
C ARG A 14 -30.72 12.10 1.00
N SER A 15 -29.59 11.39 0.96
CA SER A 15 -29.24 10.35 -0.03
C SER A 15 -29.55 10.62 -1.51
N ALA A 16 -28.53 11.00 -2.28
CA ALA A 16 -28.50 10.80 -3.73
C ALA A 16 -27.93 9.41 -4.06
N ARG A 17 -28.78 8.38 -4.09
CA ARG A 17 -28.50 7.13 -4.82
C ARG A 17 -28.79 7.40 -6.29
N LYS A 18 -27.75 7.53 -7.12
CA LYS A 18 -27.92 7.47 -8.58
C LYS A 18 -28.16 6.01 -8.96
N SER A 19 -29.42 5.69 -9.28
CA SER A 19 -29.81 4.43 -9.88
C SER A 19 -29.29 4.40 -11.32
N TRP A 20 -28.48 3.40 -11.65
CA TRP A 20 -28.26 3.01 -13.03
C TRP A 20 -29.31 1.95 -13.39
N LYS A 21 -30.13 2.26 -14.39
CA LYS A 21 -31.04 1.32 -15.05
C LYS A 21 -30.43 0.94 -16.40
N PRO A 22 -30.22 -0.34 -16.72
CA PRO A 22 -30.14 -0.79 -18.09
C PRO A 22 -31.54 -1.08 -18.65
N ALA A 23 -31.70 -0.79 -19.94
CA ALA A 23 -32.92 -0.96 -20.70
C ALA A 23 -33.36 -2.42 -20.80
N SER A 24 -34.67 -2.64 -20.69
CA SER A 24 -35.36 -3.89 -21.00
C SER A 24 -35.48 -4.07 -22.51
N CYS A 25 -34.98 -5.19 -23.04
CA CYS A 25 -35.45 -5.78 -24.28
C CYS A 25 -35.81 -7.24 -24.00
N SER A 26 -37.10 -7.56 -24.13
CA SER A 26 -37.62 -8.92 -24.09
C SER A 26 -37.52 -9.54 -25.48
N ALA A 27 -36.99 -10.76 -25.57
CA ALA A 27 -37.31 -11.71 -26.62
C ALA A 27 -36.97 -13.14 -26.14
N GLU A 28 -37.99 -13.92 -25.83
CA GLU A 28 -37.97 -15.39 -25.97
C GLU A 28 -38.56 -15.66 -27.38
N SER A 29 -38.09 -16.56 -28.23
CA SER A 29 -37.83 -17.98 -28.03
C SER A 29 -37.30 -18.59 -29.35
N GLY A 30 -36.64 -19.75 -29.27
CA GLY A 30 -36.75 -20.79 -30.33
C GLY A 30 -35.47 -21.26 -31.03
N THR A 31 -35.03 -22.47 -30.64
CA THR A 31 -34.47 -23.57 -31.46
C THR A 31 -33.06 -23.48 -32.11
N ASP A 32 -32.17 -24.37 -31.62
CA ASP A 32 -30.99 -24.99 -32.28
C ASP A 32 -31.39 -25.78 -33.56
N PRO A 33 -30.48 -26.27 -34.48
CA PRO A 33 -29.08 -26.66 -34.25
C PRO A 33 -28.04 -26.42 -35.39
N HIS A 34 -26.79 -26.80 -35.08
CA HIS A 34 -25.68 -27.23 -35.95
C HIS A 34 -24.73 -26.22 -36.65
N SER A 35 -23.51 -26.23 -36.10
CA SER A 35 -22.21 -26.42 -36.78
C SER A 35 -21.36 -25.19 -37.18
N HIS A 36 -20.05 -25.43 -36.97
CA HIS A 36 -18.88 -24.88 -37.64
C HIS A 36 -18.00 -23.86 -36.89
N VAL A 37 -16.77 -24.32 -36.73
CA VAL A 37 -15.54 -23.73 -36.21
C VAL A 37 -15.28 -22.30 -36.69
N SER A 38 -14.87 -21.42 -35.76
CA SER A 38 -13.84 -20.40 -36.03
C SER A 38 -13.26 -19.85 -34.72
N VAL A 39 -12.08 -20.34 -34.33
CA VAL A 39 -11.24 -19.74 -33.27
C VAL A 39 -10.29 -18.79 -33.98
N LYS A 40 -10.54 -17.48 -33.88
CA LYS A 40 -9.53 -16.44 -34.14
C LYS A 40 -10.01 -15.08 -33.62
N HIS A 41 -9.07 -14.39 -32.96
CA HIS A 41 -9.10 -13.02 -32.44
C HIS A 41 -9.83 -12.78 -31.11
N SER A 42 -9.11 -12.93 -30.00
CA SER A 42 -9.41 -12.21 -28.74
C SER A 42 -8.17 -11.68 -28.02
N THR A 43 -6.98 -11.74 -28.62
CA THR A 43 -5.72 -11.30 -28.00
C THR A 43 -5.40 -9.81 -28.20
N GLU A 44 -6.16 -9.07 -29.02
CA GLU A 44 -5.85 -7.66 -29.32
C GLU A 44 -6.67 -6.65 -28.50
N ASP A 45 -7.81 -7.05 -27.92
CA ASP A 45 -8.63 -6.14 -27.12
C ASP A 45 -8.23 -6.12 -25.64
N GLU A 46 -7.65 -7.20 -25.10
CA GLU A 46 -7.10 -7.19 -23.75
C GLU A 46 -5.84 -6.30 -23.64
N GLU A 47 -4.99 -6.29 -24.68
CA GLU A 47 -3.77 -5.45 -24.70
C GLU A 47 -4.10 -3.94 -24.81
N LYS A 48 -5.15 -3.58 -25.55
CA LYS A 48 -5.63 -2.19 -25.64
C LYS A 48 -6.22 -1.71 -24.31
N SER A 49 -6.89 -2.60 -23.58
CA SER A 49 -7.45 -2.28 -22.25
C SER A 49 -6.36 -1.98 -21.22
N LEU A 50 -5.25 -2.73 -21.26
CA LEU A 50 -4.06 -2.47 -20.43
C LEU A 50 -3.38 -1.14 -20.78
N PHE A 51 -3.34 -0.78 -22.07
CA PHE A 51 -2.74 0.48 -22.52
C PHE A 51 -3.54 1.70 -22.05
N LEU A 52 -4.87 1.64 -22.09
CA LEU A 52 -5.75 2.74 -21.65
C LEU A 52 -5.67 3.01 -20.15
N LEU A 53 -5.50 1.98 -19.30
CA LEU A 53 -5.35 2.14 -17.85
C LEU A 53 -4.06 2.86 -17.46
N SER A 54 -2.96 2.66 -18.21
CA SER A 54 -1.70 3.38 -17.99
C SER A 54 -1.81 4.88 -18.31
N SER A 55 -2.64 5.23 -19.30
CA SER A 55 -2.83 6.61 -19.74
C SER A 55 -3.74 7.43 -18.80
N SER A 56 -4.69 6.79 -18.11
CA SER A 56 -5.56 7.46 -17.13
C SER A 56 -4.83 7.89 -15.86
N TRP A 57 -3.66 7.32 -15.56
CA TRP A 57 -2.91 7.69 -14.35
C TRP A 57 -2.17 9.03 -14.48
N SER A 58 -1.97 9.49 -15.71
CA SER A 58 -1.16 10.68 -15.99
C SER A 58 -1.91 12.02 -15.78
N SER A 59 -3.17 12.00 -15.36
CA SER A 59 -4.02 13.20 -15.34
C SER A 59 -4.56 13.63 -13.97
N SER A 60 -3.97 13.20 -12.85
CA SER A 60 -4.47 13.62 -11.52
C SER A 60 -3.43 13.95 -10.45
N SER A 61 -2.22 14.36 -10.86
CA SER A 61 -1.21 14.91 -9.94
C SER A 61 -0.67 16.27 -10.42
N LEU A 62 -1.59 17.17 -10.76
CA LEU A 62 -1.32 18.59 -10.82
C LEU A 62 -2.43 19.28 -10.05
N LEU A 63 -2.16 19.62 -8.79
CA LEU A 63 -2.46 20.92 -8.16
C LEU A 63 -2.15 20.83 -6.65
N HIS A 64 -1.54 21.89 -6.15
CA HIS A 64 -1.36 22.27 -4.74
C HIS A 64 -0.17 21.68 -3.94
N SER A 65 0.95 22.39 -3.94
CA SER A 65 1.38 23.12 -2.74
C SER A 65 2.47 24.14 -3.06
N GLU A 66 2.09 25.42 -3.04
CA GLU A 66 3.00 26.55 -2.84
C GLU A 66 3.00 26.94 -1.35
N ARG A 67 4.10 27.61 -0.94
CA ARG A 67 4.46 28.24 0.36
C ARG A 67 5.63 27.50 1.01
N THR A 68 6.71 28.12 1.49
CA THR A 68 7.14 29.53 1.65
C THR A 68 8.60 29.48 2.12
N LEU A 69 9.41 30.47 1.75
CA LEU A 69 10.11 31.40 2.66
C LEU A 69 11.46 31.84 2.05
N GLU A 70 11.43 32.95 1.30
CA GLU A 70 12.62 33.75 1.06
C GLU A 70 13.06 34.43 2.36
N ARG A 71 14.36 34.36 2.67
CA ARG A 71 15.02 35.26 3.59
C ARG A 71 16.03 36.07 2.81
N ASN A 72 15.66 37.31 2.51
CA ASN A 72 16.53 38.35 1.99
C ASN A 72 17.49 38.83 3.09
N ILE A 73 18.79 38.86 2.78
CA ILE A 73 19.80 39.66 3.49
C ILE A 73 20.51 40.50 2.42
N PRO A 74 20.54 41.85 2.54
CA PRO A 74 21.19 42.71 1.56
C PRO A 74 22.64 43.05 1.93
N GLY A 75 23.50 43.15 0.91
CA GLY A 75 24.68 44.03 0.91
C GLY A 75 26.05 43.33 0.87
N SER A 76 26.69 43.30 -0.31
CA SER A 76 27.90 44.11 -0.59
C SER A 76 28.63 43.62 -1.86
N ALA A 77 28.60 44.49 -2.87
CA ALA A 77 29.66 44.88 -3.80
C ALA A 77 30.75 43.88 -4.28
N VAL A 78 30.78 43.76 -5.62
CA VAL A 78 31.95 43.92 -6.51
C VAL A 78 32.90 42.72 -6.65
N GLN A 79 32.84 42.02 -7.81
CA GLN A 79 33.84 42.07 -8.91
C GLN A 79 33.49 41.04 -10.00
N SER A 80 33.16 41.53 -11.20
CA SER A 80 33.23 40.74 -12.45
C SER A 80 34.69 40.74 -12.95
N PRO A 81 35.17 39.63 -13.52
CA PRO A 81 35.74 39.81 -14.87
C PRO A 81 35.55 38.63 -15.85
N ARG A 82 35.39 39.06 -17.11
CA ARG A 82 35.87 38.42 -18.36
C ARG A 82 35.10 37.23 -18.92
N TRP A 83 34.14 37.60 -19.76
CA TRP A 83 33.75 36.89 -20.97
C TRP A 83 34.96 36.35 -21.76
N ARG A 84 35.10 35.02 -21.84
CA ARG A 84 35.71 34.37 -23.00
C ARG A 84 34.62 33.66 -23.78
N ARG A 85 34.31 34.21 -24.95
CA ARG A 85 33.64 33.48 -26.03
C ARG A 85 34.52 32.31 -26.43
N ARG A 86 34.00 31.08 -26.35
CA ARG A 86 34.47 29.97 -27.17
C ARG A 86 33.26 29.39 -27.88
N THR A 87 33.00 29.92 -29.06
CA THR A 87 32.16 29.32 -30.08
C THR A 87 32.76 27.97 -30.47
N ARG A 88 32.06 26.87 -30.17
CA ARG A 88 32.13 25.64 -30.95
C ARG A 88 30.71 25.17 -31.22
N ALA A 89 30.45 24.95 -32.50
CA ALA A 89 29.18 24.58 -33.11
C ALA A 89 28.56 23.32 -32.46
N PRO A 90 27.22 23.17 -32.51
CA PRO A 90 26.58 21.94 -32.07
C PRO A 90 26.92 20.81 -33.04
N ALA A 91 27.46 19.72 -32.50
CA ALA A 91 27.53 18.47 -33.23
C ALA A 91 26.10 18.00 -33.50
N LEU A 92 25.73 17.96 -34.78
CA LEU A 92 24.58 17.24 -35.28
C LEU A 92 24.80 15.76 -34.97
N PHE A 93 24.25 15.30 -33.84
CA PHE A 93 24.17 13.87 -33.56
C PHE A 93 22.99 13.29 -34.33
N THR A 94 23.39 12.39 -35.21
CA THR A 94 22.64 11.53 -36.09
C THR A 94 21.70 10.58 -35.36
N SER A 95 20.56 10.32 -35.99
CA SER A 95 19.58 9.24 -35.77
C SER A 95 18.69 9.28 -34.50
N PRO A 96 17.38 9.06 -34.64
CA PRO A 96 16.51 8.81 -33.50
C PRO A 96 16.91 7.47 -32.85
N PRO A 97 16.84 7.37 -31.52
CA PRO A 97 17.26 6.17 -30.83
C PRO A 97 16.30 5.01 -31.14
N PRO A 98 16.81 3.78 -31.31
CA PRO A 98 15.98 2.63 -31.64
C PRO A 98 14.94 2.35 -30.54
N LEU A 99 13.79 1.81 -30.97
CA LEU A 99 12.58 1.53 -30.19
C LEU A 99 12.74 0.47 -29.07
N HIS A 100 13.95 0.23 -28.56
CA HIS A 100 14.16 -0.48 -27.27
C HIS A 100 14.01 0.46 -26.06
N ARG A 101 13.68 1.74 -26.27
CA ARG A 101 13.62 2.79 -25.24
C ARG A 101 12.26 2.91 -24.52
N LEU A 102 11.51 1.81 -24.41
CA LEU A 102 10.25 1.73 -23.69
C LEU A 102 10.32 0.94 -22.38
N ASN A 103 11.51 0.48 -21.96
CA ASN A 103 11.67 -0.06 -20.60
C ASN A 103 12.17 1.03 -19.64
N LYS A 104 11.28 1.97 -19.29
CA LYS A 104 11.58 3.24 -18.60
C LYS A 104 11.67 3.16 -17.07
N GLY A 105 11.97 2.01 -16.48
CA GLY A 105 12.12 1.91 -15.02
C GLY A 105 11.87 0.51 -14.47
N LEU A 106 11.20 -0.32 -15.24
CA LEU A 106 10.82 -1.67 -14.89
C LEU A 106 11.93 -2.67 -15.26
N PRO A 107 11.99 -3.83 -14.57
CA PRO A 107 12.94 -4.88 -14.88
C PRO A 107 12.70 -5.41 -16.30
N PRO A 108 13.76 -5.67 -17.08
CA PRO A 108 13.64 -6.17 -18.45
C PRO A 108 12.97 -7.55 -18.52
N ASP A 109 13.22 -8.39 -17.52
CA ASP A 109 12.71 -9.75 -17.42
C ASP A 109 11.65 -9.85 -16.31
N GLY A 110 10.82 -8.82 -16.13
CA GLY A 110 9.82 -8.79 -15.07
C GLY A 110 8.79 -9.92 -15.18
N ASP A 111 8.32 -10.42 -14.03
CA ASP A 111 7.38 -11.54 -13.96
C ASP A 111 5.94 -11.12 -14.30
N VAL A 112 5.62 -11.10 -15.59
CA VAL A 112 4.30 -10.69 -16.12
C VAL A 112 3.20 -11.68 -15.73
N GLU A 113 3.52 -12.97 -15.62
CA GLU A 113 2.53 -13.99 -15.24
C GLU A 113 2.13 -13.87 -13.77
N GLU A 114 3.10 -13.61 -12.89
CA GLU A 114 2.82 -13.24 -11.50
C GLU A 114 1.98 -11.95 -11.43
N MET A 115 2.29 -10.95 -12.26
CA MET A 115 1.52 -9.70 -12.27
C MET A 115 0.06 -9.92 -12.68
N LYS A 116 -0.20 -10.75 -13.70
CA LYS A 116 -1.56 -11.13 -14.10
C LYS A 116 -2.29 -11.84 -12.96
N ARG A 117 -1.62 -12.79 -12.29
CA ARG A 117 -2.17 -13.50 -11.12
C ARG A 117 -2.56 -12.53 -10.00
N VAL A 118 -1.65 -11.62 -9.65
CA VAL A 118 -1.88 -10.62 -8.60
C VAL A 118 -3.02 -9.67 -8.98
N TRP A 119 -3.10 -9.24 -10.24
CA TRP A 119 -4.22 -8.42 -10.70
C TRP A 119 -5.57 -9.14 -10.55
N GLN A 120 -5.65 -10.42 -10.92
CA GLN A 120 -6.89 -11.19 -10.76
C GLN A 120 -7.29 -11.35 -9.29
N ASN A 121 -6.32 -11.56 -8.40
CA ASN A 121 -6.56 -11.63 -6.96
C ASN A 121 -7.06 -10.30 -6.37
N ALA A 122 -6.58 -9.18 -6.93
CA ALA A 122 -6.65 -7.89 -6.27
C ALA A 122 -7.70 -6.94 -6.83
N LYS A 123 -8.12 -7.09 -8.10
CA LYS A 123 -8.95 -6.12 -8.85
C LYS A 123 -10.22 -5.66 -8.11
N ASP A 124 -10.84 -6.53 -7.31
CA ASP A 124 -12.08 -6.24 -6.59
C ASP A 124 -11.85 -5.51 -5.25
N TYR A 125 -10.58 -5.31 -4.86
CA TYR A 125 -10.18 -4.74 -3.57
C TYR A 125 -9.52 -3.35 -3.67
N SER A 126 -9.55 -2.74 -4.87
CA SER A 126 -8.92 -1.44 -5.16
C SER A 126 -7.46 -1.41 -4.69
N PRO A 127 -6.59 -2.28 -5.23
CA PRO A 127 -5.23 -2.43 -4.75
C PRO A 127 -4.42 -1.16 -4.98
N LYS A 128 -3.42 -0.95 -4.14
CA LYS A 128 -2.44 0.10 -4.42
C LYS A 128 -1.65 -0.24 -5.69
N PRO A 129 -1.13 0.78 -6.39
CA PRO A 129 -0.39 0.59 -7.66
C PRO A 129 0.78 -0.35 -7.48
N MET A 130 1.52 -0.12 -6.40
CA MET A 130 2.69 -0.89 -6.05
C MET A 130 2.38 -2.32 -5.61
N THR A 131 1.13 -2.63 -5.25
CA THR A 131 0.72 -4.00 -4.94
C THR A 131 0.75 -4.87 -6.18
N VAL A 132 0.27 -4.36 -7.31
CA VAL A 132 0.33 -5.06 -8.60
C VAL A 132 1.74 -4.98 -9.18
N MET A 133 2.36 -3.80 -9.17
CA MET A 133 3.71 -3.62 -9.73
C MET A 133 4.77 -4.44 -9.01
N ALA A 134 4.61 -4.71 -7.72
CA ALA A 134 5.55 -5.53 -6.95
C ALA A 134 5.74 -6.94 -7.53
N ALA A 135 4.74 -7.45 -8.26
CA ALA A 135 4.82 -8.73 -8.94
C ALA A 135 5.96 -8.80 -9.96
N LEU A 136 6.25 -7.69 -10.64
CA LEU A 136 7.27 -7.63 -11.69
C LEU A 136 8.70 -7.77 -11.14
N PHE A 137 8.94 -7.43 -9.87
CA PHE A 137 10.27 -7.43 -9.29
C PHE A 137 10.61 -8.78 -8.67
N HIS A 138 11.84 -9.25 -8.86
CA HIS A 138 12.34 -10.49 -8.26
C HIS A 138 13.03 -10.24 -6.92
N CYS A 139 13.67 -9.08 -6.78
CA CYS A 139 14.46 -8.73 -5.62
C CYS A 139 14.34 -7.23 -5.26
N PRO A 140 14.66 -6.83 -4.02
CA PRO A 140 14.56 -5.45 -3.56
C PRO A 140 15.37 -4.45 -4.41
N GLU A 141 16.50 -4.87 -4.98
CA GLU A 141 17.38 -4.03 -5.79
C GLU A 141 16.70 -3.54 -7.08
N GLU A 142 15.74 -4.30 -7.62
CA GLU A 142 14.98 -3.87 -8.80
C GLU A 142 13.98 -2.76 -8.46
N VAL A 143 13.43 -2.78 -7.24
CA VAL A 143 12.58 -1.70 -6.73
C VAL A 143 13.40 -0.40 -6.58
N GLU A 144 14.64 -0.50 -6.07
CA GLU A 144 15.57 0.62 -5.97
C GLU A 144 15.90 1.21 -7.35
N LYS A 145 16.16 0.36 -8.35
CA LYS A 145 16.40 0.81 -9.74
C LYS A 145 15.18 1.50 -10.34
N MET A 146 13.98 0.99 -10.05
CA MET A 146 12.74 1.62 -10.48
C MET A 146 12.57 3.00 -9.84
N ASP A 147 12.76 3.11 -8.53
CA ASP A 147 12.67 4.37 -7.78
C ASP A 147 13.60 5.45 -8.35
N LEU A 148 14.86 5.10 -8.63
CA LEU A 148 15.82 6.03 -9.24
C LEU A 148 15.36 6.62 -10.58
N ARG A 149 14.55 5.87 -11.35
CA ARG A 149 14.12 6.25 -12.69
C ARG A 149 12.76 6.92 -12.72
N LEU A 150 11.81 6.39 -11.95
CA LEU A 150 10.42 6.85 -11.92
C LEU A 150 10.17 7.89 -10.82
N LYS A 151 11.08 8.01 -9.84
CA LYS A 151 10.97 8.90 -8.67
C LYS A 151 9.64 8.70 -7.93
N VAL A 152 9.40 7.46 -7.53
CA VAL A 152 8.16 7.10 -6.83
C VAL A 152 8.15 7.70 -5.42
N SER A 153 6.97 7.79 -4.80
CA SER A 153 6.87 8.25 -3.42
C SER A 153 7.56 7.28 -2.44
N ARG A 154 7.92 7.78 -1.26
CA ARG A 154 8.51 6.95 -0.19
C ARG A 154 7.56 5.82 0.20
N GLU A 155 6.27 6.12 0.29
CA GLU A 155 5.21 5.18 0.63
C GLU A 155 5.11 4.05 -0.39
N GLU A 156 5.14 4.39 -1.68
CA GLU A 156 5.12 3.42 -2.79
C GLU A 156 6.34 2.52 -2.78
N LYS A 157 7.54 3.11 -2.67
CA LYS A 157 8.79 2.36 -2.56
C LYS A 157 8.77 1.38 -1.39
N ASN A 158 8.41 1.87 -0.20
CA ASN A 158 8.39 1.05 1.01
C ASN A 158 7.38 -0.09 0.91
N LEU A 159 6.22 0.14 0.29
CA LEU A 159 5.25 -0.92 0.03
C LEU A 159 5.80 -1.99 -0.90
N ALA A 160 6.44 -1.59 -2.00
CA ALA A 160 7.01 -2.53 -2.96
C ALA A 160 8.15 -3.36 -2.35
N LEU A 161 9.06 -2.72 -1.61
CA LEU A 161 10.13 -3.40 -0.88
C LEU A 161 9.55 -4.41 0.13
N PHE A 162 8.52 -4.00 0.87
CA PHE A 162 7.84 -4.87 1.82
C PHE A 162 7.25 -6.11 1.12
N LEU A 163 6.51 -5.92 0.02
CA LEU A 163 5.88 -7.02 -0.72
C LEU A 163 6.92 -7.97 -1.31
N VAL A 164 7.94 -7.45 -2.00
CA VAL A 164 8.99 -8.29 -2.60
C VAL A 164 9.69 -9.15 -1.54
N LYS A 165 9.94 -8.57 -0.36
CA LYS A 165 10.57 -9.24 0.76
C LYS A 165 9.66 -10.30 1.40
N HIS A 166 8.38 -10.00 1.62
CA HIS A 166 7.53 -10.81 2.49
C HIS A 166 6.51 -11.70 1.75
N ARG A 167 6.26 -11.50 0.45
CA ARG A 167 5.22 -12.21 -0.33
C ARG A 167 5.28 -13.73 -0.31
N ARG A 168 6.45 -14.30 -0.05
CA ARG A 168 6.67 -15.77 0.00
C ARG A 168 6.74 -16.31 1.43
N GLU A 169 7.20 -15.49 2.38
CA GLU A 169 7.51 -15.93 3.75
C GLU A 169 6.37 -15.63 4.72
N LEU A 170 5.73 -14.47 4.61
CA LEU A 170 4.60 -14.07 5.44
C LEU A 170 3.31 -14.56 4.79
N CYS A 171 2.99 -15.83 5.05
CA CYS A 171 1.84 -16.53 4.48
C CYS A 171 1.01 -17.17 5.60
N LYS A 172 -0.22 -17.58 5.28
CA LYS A 172 -1.04 -18.39 6.18
C LYS A 172 -0.34 -19.72 6.54
N SER A 173 -0.56 -20.19 7.76
CA SER A 173 -0.07 -21.51 8.17
C SER A 173 -0.75 -22.62 7.35
N LYS A 174 0.00 -23.68 7.01
CA LYS A 174 -0.57 -24.87 6.35
C LYS A 174 -1.53 -25.62 7.28
N ASP A 175 -1.22 -25.62 8.58
CA ASP A 175 -1.98 -26.35 9.59
C ASP A 175 -3.23 -25.58 10.03
N GLU A 176 -3.15 -24.25 10.03
CA GLU A 176 -4.27 -23.36 10.35
C GLU A 176 -4.45 -22.27 9.27
N PRO A 177 -5.05 -22.61 8.10
CA PRO A 177 -5.15 -21.69 6.97
C PRO A 177 -6.00 -20.44 7.20
N GLN A 178 -6.87 -20.47 8.21
CA GLN A 178 -7.72 -19.33 8.60
C GLN A 178 -7.13 -18.51 9.75
N SER A 179 -5.93 -18.87 10.23
CA SER A 179 -5.32 -18.18 11.36
C SER A 179 -4.70 -16.86 10.91
N LEU A 180 -5.21 -15.75 11.45
CA LEU A 180 -4.62 -14.41 11.29
C LEU A 180 -3.27 -14.26 12.02
N LYS A 181 -2.91 -15.22 12.87
CA LYS A 181 -1.79 -15.10 13.81
C LYS A 181 -0.46 -14.67 13.17
N PRO A 182 0.02 -15.24 12.04
CA PRO A 182 1.28 -14.80 11.45
C PRO A 182 1.27 -13.31 11.07
N PHE A 183 0.13 -12.82 10.60
CA PHE A 183 -0.07 -11.44 10.16
C PHE A 183 -0.19 -10.47 11.32
N THR A 184 -0.99 -10.81 12.34
CA THR A 184 -1.15 -9.96 13.53
C THR A 184 0.13 -9.91 14.36
N ASP A 185 0.85 -11.04 14.47
CA ASP A 185 2.16 -11.12 15.11
C ASP A 185 3.18 -10.22 14.39
N PHE A 186 3.21 -10.25 13.05
CA PHE A 186 4.06 -9.36 12.27
C PHE A 186 3.72 -7.88 12.51
N ILE A 187 2.44 -7.51 12.47
CA ILE A 187 2.00 -6.12 12.69
C ILE A 187 2.37 -5.65 14.10
N PHE A 188 2.21 -6.52 15.09
CA PHE A 188 2.48 -6.19 16.49
C PHE A 188 3.96 -6.00 16.77
N ASP A 189 4.81 -6.85 16.19
CA ASP A 189 6.27 -6.76 16.33
C ASP A 189 6.85 -5.60 15.50
N SER A 190 6.12 -5.13 14.49
CA SER A 190 6.53 -4.03 13.64
C SER A 190 6.55 -2.69 14.39
N ARG A 191 7.57 -1.88 14.11
CA ARG A 191 7.68 -0.50 14.61
C ARG A 191 7.03 0.51 13.67
N GLU A 192 6.52 0.06 12.54
CA GLU A 192 6.02 0.89 11.47
C GLU A 192 4.52 1.16 11.66
N LEU A 193 4.13 2.45 11.67
CA LEU A 193 2.73 2.85 11.87
C LEU A 193 1.80 2.35 10.76
N ASP A 194 2.34 2.09 9.58
CA ASP A 194 1.63 1.60 8.40
C ASP A 194 1.74 0.08 8.21
N ALA A 195 2.24 -0.67 9.20
CA ALA A 195 2.40 -2.12 9.11
C ALA A 195 1.09 -2.85 8.77
N GLN A 196 -0.03 -2.47 9.39
CA GLN A 196 -1.33 -3.05 9.08
C GLN A 196 -1.74 -2.78 7.62
N ILE A 197 -1.46 -1.60 7.09
CA ILE A 197 -1.76 -1.24 5.69
C ILE A 197 -0.92 -2.11 4.75
N LYS A 198 0.38 -2.26 5.02
CA LYS A 198 1.28 -3.11 4.25
C LYS A 198 0.85 -4.57 4.25
N VAL A 199 0.45 -5.10 5.40
CA VAL A 199 -0.03 -6.48 5.52
C VAL A 199 -1.39 -6.66 4.83
N CYS A 200 -2.29 -5.67 4.86
CA CYS A 200 -3.50 -5.69 4.05
C CYS A 200 -3.18 -5.77 2.55
N GLU A 201 -2.25 -4.97 2.03
CA GLU A 201 -1.83 -5.06 0.62
C GLU A 201 -1.18 -6.41 0.31
N LEU A 202 -0.44 -7.01 1.24
CA LEU A 202 0.11 -8.36 1.09
C LEU A 202 -0.99 -9.43 0.99
N LEU A 203 -2.02 -9.37 1.84
CA LEU A 203 -3.15 -10.29 1.76
C LEU A 203 -3.91 -10.12 0.44
N THR A 204 -4.06 -8.86 -0.03
CA THR A 204 -4.61 -8.56 -1.36
C THR A 204 -3.75 -9.17 -2.47
N TYR A 205 -2.42 -9.02 -2.38
CA TYR A 205 -1.46 -9.62 -3.33
C TYR A 205 -1.63 -11.14 -3.39
N GLN A 206 -1.76 -11.80 -2.24
CA GLN A 206 -1.87 -13.24 -2.11
C GLN A 206 -3.26 -13.80 -2.49
N GLY A 207 -4.29 -12.95 -2.59
CA GLY A 207 -5.67 -13.37 -2.85
C GLY A 207 -6.38 -13.95 -1.60
N GLU A 208 -5.95 -13.56 -0.41
CA GLU A 208 -6.47 -14.10 0.86
C GLU A 208 -7.65 -13.28 1.38
N GLU A 209 -8.76 -13.29 0.65
CA GLU A 209 -9.92 -12.41 0.86
C GLU A 209 -10.51 -12.49 2.27
N LYS A 210 -10.65 -13.72 2.81
CA LYS A 210 -11.22 -13.95 4.15
C LYS A 210 -10.35 -13.34 5.24
N LEU A 211 -9.05 -13.57 5.15
CA LEU A 211 -8.07 -13.02 6.09
C LEU A 211 -7.98 -11.50 5.96
N LEU A 212 -8.05 -10.97 4.73
CA LEU A 212 -8.08 -9.52 4.47
C LEU A 212 -9.30 -8.87 5.15
N ALA A 213 -10.49 -9.48 5.01
CA ALA A 213 -11.71 -8.98 5.63
C ALA A 213 -11.63 -9.00 7.16
N GLU A 214 -11.07 -10.06 7.74
CA GLU A 214 -10.88 -10.18 9.18
C GLU A 214 -9.83 -9.17 9.70
N LEU A 215 -8.69 -9.03 9.02
CA LEU A 215 -7.63 -8.11 9.41
C LEU A 215 -8.06 -6.64 9.32
N ARG A 216 -8.89 -6.27 8.34
CA ARG A 216 -9.48 -4.92 8.23
C ARG A 216 -10.40 -4.58 9.40
N ARG A 217 -11.04 -5.59 10.01
CA ARG A 217 -11.91 -5.42 11.19
C ARG A 217 -11.13 -5.48 12.51
N TRP A 218 -9.93 -6.05 12.48
CA TRP A 218 -9.06 -6.15 13.64
C TRP A 218 -8.49 -4.79 14.01
N SER A 219 -8.73 -4.37 15.25
CA SER A 219 -8.06 -3.22 15.85
C SER A 219 -6.81 -3.69 16.57
N ILE A 220 -5.69 -3.01 16.32
CA ILE A 220 -4.42 -3.33 16.98
C ILE A 220 -4.60 -3.07 18.49
N PRO A 221 -4.54 -4.12 19.33
CA PRO A 221 -4.74 -3.95 20.76
C PRO A 221 -3.56 -3.20 21.37
N ARG A 222 -3.84 -2.34 22.35
CA ARG A 222 -2.79 -1.62 23.09
C ARG A 222 -2.28 -2.50 24.21
N PHE A 223 -0.97 -2.66 24.29
CA PHE A 223 -0.36 -3.40 25.39
C PHE A 223 -0.73 -2.75 26.74
N PRO A 224 -1.35 -3.49 27.68
CA PRO A 224 -2.01 -2.88 28.84
C PRO A 224 -1.05 -2.59 30.01
N VAL A 225 0.19 -3.09 29.96
CA VAL A 225 1.20 -2.90 31.01
C VAL A 225 2.24 -1.85 30.59
N SER A 226 2.55 -0.94 31.52
CA SER A 226 3.56 0.10 31.36
C SER A 226 4.77 -0.12 32.28
N GLY A 227 5.91 0.50 31.96
CA GLY A 227 7.07 0.47 32.85
C GLY A 227 6.80 1.10 34.23
N HIS A 228 5.83 2.01 34.34
CA HIS A 228 5.43 2.58 35.63
C HIS A 228 4.76 1.54 36.54
N ASP A 229 4.04 0.58 35.95
CA ASP A 229 3.43 -0.52 36.71
C ASP A 229 4.49 -1.39 37.38
N LEU A 230 5.55 -1.72 36.64
CA LEU A 230 6.69 -2.48 37.17
C LEU A 230 7.45 -1.70 38.24
N ARG A 231 7.58 -0.37 38.10
CA ARG A 231 8.18 0.48 39.14
C ARG A 231 7.37 0.47 40.43
N ARG A 232 6.04 0.45 40.35
CA ARG A 232 5.16 0.34 41.53
C ARG A 232 5.27 -1.02 42.22
N MET A 233 5.66 -2.06 41.49
CA MET A 233 5.97 -3.39 42.05
C MET A 233 7.37 -3.47 42.67
N GLY A 234 8.16 -2.39 42.65
CA GLY A 234 9.50 -2.35 43.25
C GLY A 234 10.65 -2.58 42.27
N ILE A 235 10.38 -2.84 40.99
CA ILE A 235 11.44 -2.99 39.97
C ILE A 235 11.96 -1.61 39.57
N THR A 236 13.17 -1.27 39.99
CA THR A 236 13.76 0.06 39.76
C THR A 236 14.75 0.09 38.60
N SER A 237 15.37 -1.05 38.28
CA SER A 237 16.38 -1.20 37.23
C SER A 237 15.76 -1.10 35.84
N GLY A 238 16.22 -0.15 35.02
CA GLY A 238 15.71 0.04 33.66
C GLY A 238 15.91 -1.18 32.75
N LYS A 239 17.02 -1.90 32.90
CA LYS A 239 17.31 -3.13 32.14
C LYS A 239 16.32 -4.24 32.48
N GLU A 240 16.03 -4.38 33.77
CA GLU A 240 15.09 -5.39 34.27
C GLU A 240 13.65 -5.06 33.85
N ILE A 241 13.23 -3.79 33.97
CA ILE A 241 11.93 -3.31 33.45
C ILE A 241 11.77 -3.69 31.96
N GLY A 242 12.80 -3.41 31.14
CA GLY A 242 12.76 -3.74 29.72
C GLY A 242 12.61 -5.24 29.46
N ALA A 243 13.39 -6.07 30.16
CA ALA A 243 13.33 -7.53 30.04
C ALA A 243 11.97 -8.09 30.49
N THR A 244 11.45 -7.62 31.62
CA THR A 244 10.14 -8.03 32.14
C THR A 244 9.01 -7.60 31.22
N LEU A 245 9.01 -6.35 30.71
CA LEU A 245 8.02 -5.91 29.72
C LEU A 245 8.05 -6.78 28.45
N GLN A 246 9.25 -7.20 28.00
CA GLN A 246 9.35 -8.08 26.83
C GLN A 246 8.75 -9.46 27.13
N ASN A 247 9.07 -10.06 28.28
CA ASN A 247 8.47 -11.34 28.68
C ASN A 247 6.93 -11.24 28.78
N LEU A 248 6.41 -10.15 29.34
CA LEU A 248 4.96 -9.92 29.40
C LEU A 248 4.33 -9.76 28.02
N ARG A 249 5.02 -9.11 27.05
CA ARG A 249 4.55 -9.05 25.66
C ARG A 249 4.47 -10.43 25.03
N ASP A 250 5.46 -11.29 25.29
CA ASP A 250 5.49 -12.66 24.76
C ASP A 250 4.35 -13.50 25.35
N ILE A 251 4.04 -13.34 26.64
CA ILE A 251 2.89 -13.97 27.30
C ILE A 251 1.57 -13.45 26.70
N TRP A 252 1.45 -12.14 26.54
CA TRP A 252 0.27 -11.52 25.96
C TRP A 252 0.02 -11.96 24.51
N LYS A 253 1.09 -12.09 23.72
CA LYS A 253 1.03 -12.64 22.36
C LYS A 253 0.57 -14.08 22.36
N LYS A 254 1.04 -14.91 23.30
CA LYS A 254 0.60 -16.31 23.46
C LYS A 254 -0.89 -16.42 23.81
N SER A 255 -1.44 -15.47 24.58
CA SER A 255 -2.88 -15.40 24.89
C SER A 255 -3.71 -14.75 23.78
N ARG A 256 -3.15 -14.59 22.57
CA ARG A 256 -3.81 -13.93 21.42
C ARG A 256 -4.28 -12.51 21.75
N TYR A 257 -3.48 -11.77 22.51
CA TYR A 257 -3.73 -10.39 22.89
C TYR A 257 -5.00 -10.17 23.74
N GLN A 258 -5.44 -11.20 24.48
CA GLN A 258 -6.67 -11.15 25.27
C GLN A 258 -6.45 -10.79 26.73
N MET A 259 -5.27 -11.10 27.30
CA MET A 259 -5.05 -10.88 28.73
C MET A 259 -5.07 -9.39 29.08
N ASP A 260 -5.65 -9.10 30.23
CA ASP A 260 -5.69 -7.76 30.79
C ASP A 260 -4.41 -7.42 31.58
N LYS A 261 -4.41 -6.24 32.20
CA LYS A 261 -3.25 -5.73 32.93
C LYS A 261 -2.96 -6.56 34.17
N GLU A 262 -3.99 -6.87 34.94
CA GLU A 262 -3.91 -7.58 36.20
C GLU A 262 -3.42 -9.02 35.99
N GLU A 263 -3.99 -9.70 34.98
CA GLU A 263 -3.56 -11.03 34.56
C GLU A 263 -2.08 -11.03 34.16
N LEU A 264 -1.64 -10.06 33.36
CA LEU A 264 -0.23 -9.98 32.95
C LEU A 264 0.71 -9.68 34.13
N LEU A 265 0.34 -8.77 35.02
CA LEU A 265 1.17 -8.44 36.19
C LEU A 265 1.32 -9.62 37.16
N SER A 266 0.35 -10.55 37.19
CA SER A 266 0.46 -11.78 37.98
C SER A 266 1.59 -12.73 37.54
N HIS A 267 2.07 -12.59 36.30
CA HIS A 267 3.19 -13.38 35.76
C HIS A 267 4.58 -12.78 36.03
N VAL A 268 4.65 -11.60 36.68
CA VAL A 268 5.92 -11.02 37.08
C VAL A 268 6.44 -11.78 38.30
N GLN A 269 7.57 -12.47 38.15
CA GLN A 269 8.29 -13.03 39.29
C GLN A 269 8.97 -11.88 40.02
N THR A 270 8.49 -11.58 41.23
CA THR A 270 9.11 -10.66 42.19
C THR A 270 10.15 -11.37 43.04
#